data_AF-A0A850TZ84-F1
#
_entry.id   AF-A0A850TZ84-F1
#
_cell.length_a   1.000
_cell.length_b   1.000
_cell.length_c   1.000
_cell.angle_alpha   90.00
_cell.angle_beta   90.00
_cell.angle_gamma   90.00
#
_symmetry.space_group_name_H-M   'P 1'
#
loop_
_entity.id
_entity.type
_entity.pdbx_description
1 polymer ?
#
loop_
_entity_poly.entity_id
_entity_poly.type
_entity_poly.pdbx_seq_one_letter_code
_entity_poly.pdbx_strand_id
1 'polypeptide(L)'
;TVKKPSKPVKKNHACEMCGKAFRDVYHLNRHKLSHSDEKPFECPICNQRFKRKDRMTYHVRSHEGGITKPYTCGVCGKGFSRPDHLSCHVKHVHSTERPFKCQTCTAAFATKDRLRTHMVRHEGKVSCNICGKLLSAAYITSHLKTHGQSQSINCNTCKQGINK
;
A
#
# COMPACT_ATOMS: atom_id res chain seq x y z
N THR A 1 9.93 -15.52 28.06
CA THR A 1 9.13 -16.71 27.65
C THR A 1 9.68 -17.24 26.34
N VAL A 2 10.29 -18.43 26.37
CA VAL A 2 10.88 -19.07 25.18
C VAL A 2 9.75 -19.44 24.23
N LYS A 3 9.73 -18.85 23.02
CA LYS A 3 8.78 -19.23 21.97
C LYS A 3 9.09 -20.68 21.56
N LYS A 4 8.20 -21.63 21.90
CA LYS A 4 8.29 -23.02 21.44
C LYS A 4 8.40 -23.05 19.91
N PRO A 5 9.28 -23.88 19.33
CA PRO A 5 9.39 -23.99 17.87
C PRO A 5 8.08 -24.55 17.31
N SER A 6 7.41 -23.74 16.49
CA SER A 6 6.21 -24.15 15.77
C SER A 6 6.60 -25.21 14.74
N LYS A 7 6.00 -26.41 14.85
CA LYS A 7 6.18 -27.51 13.88
C LYS A 7 6.00 -27.00 12.45
N PRO A 8 6.79 -27.46 11.47
CA PRO A 8 6.62 -27.07 10.08
C PRO A 8 5.22 -27.48 9.60
N VAL A 9 4.41 -26.47 9.29
CA VAL A 9 3.06 -26.67 8.75
C VAL A 9 3.21 -27.15 7.31
N LYS A 10 2.96 -28.44 7.04
CA LYS A 10 2.84 -28.96 5.69
C LYS A 10 1.71 -28.22 4.95
N LYS A 11 2.02 -27.65 3.79
CA LYS A 11 1.06 -26.95 2.92
C LYS A 11 0.83 -27.81 1.69
N ASN A 12 -0.21 -28.64 1.73
CA ASN A 12 -0.44 -29.66 0.70
C ASN A 12 -1.48 -29.24 -0.35
N HIS A 13 -2.17 -28.12 -0.15
CA HIS A 13 -3.27 -27.71 -1.01
C HIS A 13 -2.86 -26.51 -1.85
N ALA A 14 -2.47 -26.75 -3.11
CA ALA A 14 -2.04 -25.70 -4.04
C ALA A 14 -3.22 -25.11 -4.81
N CYS A 15 -3.15 -23.81 -5.08
CA CYS A 15 -4.03 -23.14 -6.01
C CYS A 15 -3.52 -23.34 -7.43
N GLU A 16 -4.31 -23.98 -8.28
CA GLU A 16 -3.96 -24.23 -9.69
C GLU A 16 -3.75 -22.93 -10.48
N MET A 17 -4.46 -21.85 -10.13
CA MET A 17 -4.37 -20.57 -10.84
C MET A 17 -3.07 -19.79 -10.58
N CYS A 18 -2.44 -19.97 -9.41
CA CYS A 18 -1.27 -19.15 -9.04
C CYS A 18 -0.18 -19.89 -8.26
N GLY A 19 -0.28 -21.21 -8.12
CA GLY A 19 0.67 -22.07 -7.43
C GLY A 19 0.75 -21.88 -5.90
N LYS A 20 0.00 -20.95 -5.31
CA LYS A 20 0.06 -20.71 -3.85
C LYS A 20 -0.45 -21.91 -3.07
N ALA A 21 0.35 -22.38 -2.11
CA ALA A 21 0.00 -23.52 -1.25
C ALA A 21 -0.58 -23.09 0.11
N PHE A 22 -1.57 -23.84 0.58
CA PHE A 22 -2.31 -23.63 1.81
C PHE A 22 -2.25 -24.87 2.71
N ARG A 23 -2.44 -24.65 4.01
CA ARG A 23 -2.40 -25.70 5.04
C ARG A 23 -3.54 -26.71 4.90
N ASP A 24 -4.70 -26.25 4.45
CA ASP A 24 -5.92 -27.05 4.37
C ASP A 24 -6.81 -26.53 3.22
N VAL A 25 -7.80 -27.35 2.85
CA VAL A 25 -8.76 -27.05 1.77
C VAL A 25 -9.59 -25.81 2.08
N TYR A 26 -9.94 -25.57 3.34
CA TYR A 26 -10.70 -24.38 3.74
C TYR A 26 -9.95 -23.08 3.39
N HIS A 27 -8.66 -23.01 3.69
CA HIS A 27 -7.82 -21.86 3.35
C HIS A 27 -7.61 -21.71 1.84
N LEU A 28 -7.50 -22.82 1.11
CA LEU A 28 -7.42 -22.82 -0.35
C LEU A 28 -8.71 -22.28 -0.98
N ASN A 29 -9.88 -22.79 -0.58
CA ASN A 29 -11.18 -22.34 -1.10
C ASN A 29 -11.41 -20.86 -0.79
N ARG A 30 -11.07 -20.42 0.42
CA ARG A 30 -11.12 -18.99 0.77
C ARG A 30 -10.18 -18.16 -0.11
N HIS A 31 -9.03 -18.68 -0.49
CA HIS A 31 -8.12 -17.99 -1.40
C HIS A 31 -8.64 -17.95 -2.84
N LYS A 32 -9.33 -19.00 -3.32
CA LYS A 32 -9.91 -19.02 -4.67
C LYS A 32 -10.85 -17.82 -4.92
N LEU A 33 -11.54 -17.33 -3.89
CA LEU A 33 -12.33 -16.09 -3.96
C LEU A 33 -11.51 -14.85 -4.39
N SER A 34 -10.19 -14.83 -4.19
CA SER A 34 -9.34 -13.73 -4.66
C SER A 34 -9.16 -13.71 -6.18
N HIS A 35 -9.40 -14.82 -6.87
CA HIS A 35 -9.35 -14.93 -8.33
C HIS A 35 -10.71 -14.66 -9.01
N SER A 36 -11.80 -14.65 -8.25
CA SER A 36 -13.16 -14.40 -8.75
C SER A 36 -13.64 -13.02 -8.35
N ASP A 37 -14.53 -12.39 -9.11
CA ASP A 37 -15.22 -11.15 -8.69
C ASP A 37 -16.46 -11.39 -7.81
N GLU A 38 -16.77 -12.66 -7.54
CA GLU A 38 -17.88 -13.05 -6.67
C GLU A 38 -17.75 -12.45 -5.27
N LYS A 39 -18.82 -11.79 -4.84
CA LYS A 39 -18.95 -11.16 -3.52
C LYS A 39 -20.26 -11.63 -2.88
N PRO A 40 -20.27 -12.82 -2.24
CA PRO A 40 -21.49 -13.45 -1.76
C PRO A 40 -22.18 -12.69 -0.62
N PHE A 41 -21.44 -11.84 0.10
CA PHE A 41 -21.93 -11.21 1.31
C PHE A 41 -22.26 -9.74 1.05
N GLU A 42 -23.54 -9.42 1.04
CA GLU A 42 -24.03 -8.04 0.91
C GLU A 42 -24.21 -7.39 2.29
N CYS A 43 -23.95 -6.09 2.37
CA CYS A 43 -24.23 -5.31 3.56
C CYS A 43 -25.75 -5.09 3.69
N PRO A 44 -26.37 -5.32 4.86
CA PRO A 44 -27.80 -5.09 5.03
C PRO A 44 -28.20 -3.60 5.08
N ILE A 45 -27.23 -2.69 5.21
CA ILE A 45 -27.45 -1.24 5.35
C ILE A 45 -27.18 -0.50 4.03
N CYS A 46 -26.32 -1.04 3.16
CA CYS A 46 -26.01 -0.45 1.87
C CYS A 46 -25.73 -1.54 0.83
N ASN A 47 -25.74 -1.21 -0.47
CA ASN A 47 -25.56 -2.20 -1.54
C ASN A 47 -24.11 -2.70 -1.73
N GLN A 48 -23.23 -2.50 -0.73
CA GLN A 48 -21.83 -2.91 -0.83
C GLN A 48 -21.67 -4.41 -0.57
N ARG A 49 -20.99 -5.10 -1.49
CA ARG A 49 -20.76 -6.55 -1.43
C ARG A 49 -19.32 -6.91 -1.10
N PHE A 50 -19.12 -8.02 -0.40
CA PHE A 50 -17.85 -8.50 0.11
C PHE A 50 -17.62 -9.98 -0.22
N LYS A 51 -16.35 -10.34 -0.44
CA LYS A 51 -15.92 -11.72 -0.66
C LYS A 51 -15.95 -12.58 0.62
N ARG A 52 -16.01 -11.95 1.80
CA ARG A 52 -15.92 -12.63 3.10
C ARG A 52 -16.90 -12.05 4.11
N LYS A 53 -17.56 -12.95 4.87
CA LYS A 53 -18.50 -12.58 5.95
C LYS A 53 -17.88 -11.67 7.00
N ASP A 54 -16.67 -12.00 7.49
CA ASP A 54 -16.00 -11.19 8.51
C ASP A 54 -15.67 -9.77 8.05
N ARG A 55 -15.45 -9.57 6.74
CA ARG A 55 -15.24 -8.24 6.16
C ARG A 55 -16.53 -7.45 6.04
N MET A 56 -17.62 -8.09 5.64
CA MET A 56 -18.96 -7.48 5.65
C MET A 56 -19.38 -7.11 7.08
N THR A 57 -19.25 -8.00 8.05
CA THR A 57 -19.57 -7.72 9.46
C THR A 57 -18.76 -6.55 10.02
N TYR A 58 -17.47 -6.49 9.69
CA TYR A 58 -16.63 -5.35 10.06
C TYR A 58 -17.10 -4.04 9.41
N HIS A 59 -17.52 -4.09 8.15
CA HIS A 59 -18.08 -2.92 7.47
C HIS A 59 -19.42 -2.49 8.07
N VAL A 60 -20.31 -3.42 8.45
CA VAL A 60 -21.59 -3.10 9.09
C VAL A 60 -21.39 -2.23 10.34
N ARG A 61 -20.40 -2.58 11.19
CA ARG A 61 -20.03 -1.79 12.38
C ARG A 61 -19.61 -0.35 12.07
N SER A 62 -19.22 -0.05 10.84
CA SER A 62 -18.88 1.31 10.43
C SER A 62 -20.12 2.20 10.22
N HIS A 63 -21.27 1.61 9.92
CA HIS A 63 -22.54 2.34 9.84
C HIS A 63 -23.07 2.74 11.22
N GLU A 64 -22.85 1.89 12.22
CA GLU A 64 -23.27 2.12 13.61
C GLU A 64 -22.33 3.08 14.38
N GLY A 65 -21.40 3.75 13.69
CA GLY A 65 -20.39 4.62 14.31
C GLY A 65 -19.37 3.87 15.21
N GLY A 66 -19.47 2.55 15.27
CA GLY A 66 -18.84 1.70 16.28
C GLY A 66 -17.66 0.89 15.76
N ILE A 67 -16.70 1.52 15.05
CA ILE A 67 -15.38 0.90 14.93
C ILE A 67 -14.63 1.15 16.23
N THR A 68 -14.78 0.24 17.19
CA THR A 68 -13.91 0.24 18.35
C THR A 68 -12.47 0.06 17.88
N LYS A 69 -11.59 0.94 18.36
CA LYS A 69 -10.15 0.89 18.11
C LYS A 69 -9.44 0.49 19.40
N PRO A 70 -9.65 -0.73 19.92
CA PRO A 70 -9.13 -1.12 21.23
C PRO A 70 -7.60 -1.22 21.25
N TYR A 71 -6.95 -1.21 20.07
CA TYR A 71 -5.50 -1.32 19.96
C TYR A 71 -4.88 0.05 19.67
N THR A 72 -4.28 0.66 20.68
CA THR A 72 -3.68 2.00 20.57
C THR A 72 -2.16 1.91 20.43
N CYS A 73 -1.58 2.73 19.55
CA CYS A 73 -0.13 2.86 19.46
C CYS A 73 0.41 3.60 20.68
N GLY A 74 1.28 2.94 21.45
CA GLY A 74 1.94 3.56 22.61
C GLY A 74 2.90 4.69 22.27
N VAL A 75 3.28 4.87 21.00
CA VAL A 75 4.22 5.93 20.57
C VAL A 75 3.49 7.19 20.12
N CYS A 76 2.43 7.06 19.32
CA CYS A 76 1.73 8.21 18.74
C CYS A 76 0.24 8.32 19.11
N GLY A 77 -0.27 7.43 19.96
CA GLY A 77 -1.68 7.43 20.39
C GLY A 77 -2.68 7.02 19.31
N LYS A 78 -2.24 6.66 18.11
CA LYS A 78 -3.14 6.28 17.01
C LYS A 78 -3.84 4.95 17.31
N GLY A 79 -5.18 4.95 17.26
CA GLY A 79 -6.02 3.76 17.47
C GLY A 79 -6.22 2.91 16.22
N PHE A 80 -6.27 1.59 16.41
CA PHE A 80 -6.50 0.57 15.40
C PHE A 80 -7.56 -0.42 15.87
N SER A 81 -8.36 -0.91 14.93
CA SER A 81 -9.42 -1.90 15.19
C SER A 81 -8.91 -3.34 15.25
N ARG A 82 -7.65 -3.57 14.84
CA ARG A 82 -7.03 -4.90 14.81
C ARG A 82 -5.58 -4.85 15.30
N PRO A 83 -5.11 -5.90 16.01
CA PRO A 83 -3.77 -5.91 16.58
C PRO A 83 -2.68 -6.06 15.51
N ASP A 84 -2.95 -6.81 14.44
CA ASP A 84 -2.02 -6.97 13.30
C ASP A 84 -1.78 -5.64 12.58
N HIS A 85 -2.81 -4.79 12.49
CA HIS A 85 -2.68 -3.46 11.90
C HIS A 85 -1.84 -2.52 12.78
N LEU A 86 -2.03 -2.55 14.11
CA LEU A 86 -1.18 -1.81 15.04
C LEU A 86 0.29 -2.27 14.95
N SER A 87 0.53 -3.58 14.96
CA SER A 87 1.88 -4.14 14.84
C SER A 87 2.57 -3.70 13.54
N CYS A 88 1.84 -3.78 12.42
CA CYS A 88 2.30 -3.29 11.12
C CYS A 88 2.62 -1.79 11.14
N HIS A 89 1.75 -0.98 11.74
CA HIS A 89 1.96 0.45 11.89
C HIS A 89 3.23 0.77 12.68
N VAL A 90 3.42 0.16 13.85
CA VAL A 90 4.62 0.38 14.68
C VAL A 90 5.87 0.01 13.88
N LYS A 91 5.87 -1.14 13.22
CA LYS A 91 6.99 -1.59 12.40
C LYS A 91 7.28 -0.66 11.21
N HIS A 92 6.27 -0.05 10.61
CA HIS A 92 6.44 0.77 9.41
C HIS A 92 6.73 2.23 9.70
N VAL A 93 6.20 2.78 10.79
CA VAL A 93 6.22 4.21 11.08
C VAL A 93 7.22 4.54 12.17
N HIS A 94 7.36 3.67 13.17
CA HIS A 94 8.16 3.94 14.36
C HIS A 94 9.42 3.08 14.45
N SER A 95 9.63 2.14 13.53
CA SER A 95 10.86 1.36 13.49
C SER A 95 12.02 2.21 12.99
N THR A 96 13.05 2.34 13.83
CA THR A 96 14.34 2.92 13.47
C THR A 96 15.20 1.91 12.70
N GLU A 97 14.93 0.62 12.86
CA GLU A 97 15.61 -0.46 12.14
C GLU A 97 15.13 -0.57 10.69
N ARG A 98 16.09 -0.49 9.77
CA ARG A 98 15.86 -0.62 8.33
C ARG A 98 16.71 -1.73 7.74
N PRO A 99 16.44 -3.00 8.08
CA PRO A 99 17.29 -4.13 7.68
C PRO A 99 17.20 -4.44 6.17
N PHE A 100 16.15 -3.97 5.49
CA PHE A 100 15.95 -4.25 4.07
C PHE A 100 16.54 -3.13 3.22
N LYS A 101 17.80 -3.30 2.82
CA LYS A 101 18.53 -2.37 1.96
C LYS A 101 18.17 -2.56 0.49
N CYS A 102 18.02 -1.46 -0.23
CA CYS A 102 17.96 -1.47 -1.68
C CYS A 102 19.35 -1.84 -2.23
N GLN A 103 19.40 -2.69 -3.25
CA GLN A 103 20.66 -3.06 -3.91
C GLN A 103 21.07 -2.05 -4.98
N THR A 104 20.16 -1.18 -5.41
CA THR A 104 20.38 -0.22 -6.50
C THR A 104 20.64 1.21 -5.99
N CYS A 105 20.29 1.52 -4.74
CA CYS A 105 20.55 2.83 -4.14
C CYS A 105 20.72 2.74 -2.62
N THR A 106 21.01 3.86 -1.97
CA THR A 106 21.27 3.93 -0.52
C THR A 106 20.01 3.80 0.36
N ALA A 107 18.83 3.67 -0.24
CA ALA A 107 17.57 3.58 0.51
C ALA A 107 17.46 2.26 1.30
N ALA A 108 16.95 2.34 2.53
CA ALA A 108 16.68 1.19 3.37
C ALA A 108 15.28 1.26 3.99
N PHE A 109 14.67 0.10 4.24
CA PHE A 109 13.27 -0.04 4.64
C PHE A 109 13.10 -0.95 5.86
N ALA A 110 12.08 -0.66 6.66
CA ALA A 110 11.71 -1.48 7.82
C ALA A 110 11.05 -2.81 7.44
N THR A 111 10.52 -2.95 6.22
CA THR A 111 9.91 -4.20 5.72
C THR A 111 10.25 -4.53 4.27
N LYS A 112 10.25 -5.84 3.97
CA LYS A 112 10.43 -6.37 2.61
C LYS A 112 9.40 -5.84 1.62
N ASP A 113 8.15 -5.65 2.05
CA ASP A 113 7.08 -5.16 1.17
C ASP A 113 7.35 -3.74 0.69
N ARG A 114 7.84 -2.86 1.58
CA ARG A 114 8.24 -1.50 1.21
C ARG A 114 9.42 -1.48 0.27
N LEU A 115 10.44 -2.32 0.52
CA LEU A 115 11.54 -2.50 -0.43
C LEU A 115 11.02 -2.97 -1.79
N ARG A 116 10.13 -3.97 -1.85
CA ARG A 116 9.56 -4.47 -3.10
C ARG A 116 8.83 -3.38 -3.88
N THR A 117 7.96 -2.61 -3.22
CA THR A 117 7.30 -1.47 -3.86
C THR A 117 8.28 -0.38 -4.29
N HIS A 118 9.37 -0.21 -3.54
CA HIS A 118 10.43 0.70 -3.93
C HIS A 118 11.16 0.19 -5.19
N MET A 119 11.42 -1.11 -5.32
CA MET A 119 12.13 -1.68 -6.47
C MET A 119 11.46 -1.42 -7.81
N VAL A 120 10.13 -1.28 -7.82
CA VAL A 120 9.37 -0.84 -9.02
C VAL A 120 9.87 0.51 -9.55
N ARG A 121 10.47 1.36 -8.71
CA ARG A 121 11.07 2.63 -9.17
C ARG A 121 12.29 2.43 -10.07
N HIS A 122 12.97 1.31 -9.93
CA HIS A 122 14.19 0.98 -10.68
C HIS A 122 13.87 0.19 -11.94
N GLU A 123 12.66 -0.37 -12.03
CA GLU A 123 12.14 -1.06 -13.20
C GLU A 123 11.60 -0.01 -14.19
N GLY A 124 12.27 0.13 -15.34
CA GLY A 124 11.83 1.01 -16.43
C GLY A 124 12.42 2.43 -16.37
N LYS A 125 13.26 2.74 -17.37
CA LYS A 125 13.61 4.13 -17.70
C LYS A 125 12.56 4.66 -18.66
N VAL A 126 11.95 5.79 -18.31
CA VAL A 126 11.00 6.54 -19.12
C VAL A 126 11.75 7.72 -19.73
N SER A 127 11.68 7.88 -21.05
CA SER A 127 12.21 9.06 -21.72
C SER A 127 11.31 10.26 -21.46
N CYS A 128 11.89 11.39 -21.07
CA CYS A 128 11.17 12.66 -21.06
C CYS A 128 10.78 13.05 -22.49
N ASN A 129 9.50 13.34 -22.70
CA ASN A 129 8.96 13.78 -23.98
C ASN A 129 9.36 15.23 -24.35
N ILE A 130 9.93 16.00 -23.42
CA ILE A 130 10.37 17.39 -23.65
C ILE A 130 11.86 17.45 -23.99
N CYS A 131 12.72 16.77 -23.21
CA CYS A 131 14.18 16.87 -23.35
C CYS A 131 14.89 15.56 -23.70
N GLY A 132 14.14 14.46 -23.91
CA GLY A 132 14.69 13.16 -24.28
C GLY A 132 15.45 12.43 -23.17
N LYS A 133 15.64 13.03 -21.98
CA LYS A 133 16.37 12.38 -20.87
C LYS A 133 15.66 11.10 -20.41
N LEU A 134 16.41 10.00 -20.36
CA LEU A 134 15.99 8.73 -19.77
C LEU A 134 16.04 8.83 -18.25
N LEU A 135 14.88 8.76 -17.61
CA LEU A 135 14.70 8.97 -16.17
C LEU A 135 13.94 7.79 -15.58
N SER A 136 14.05 7.55 -14.27
CA SER A 136 13.22 6.51 -13.65
C SER A 136 11.74 6.91 -13.68
N ALA A 137 10.85 5.92 -13.78
CA ALA A 137 9.40 6.15 -13.72
C ALA A 137 8.96 6.90 -12.44
N ALA A 138 9.70 6.77 -11.35
CA ALA A 138 9.40 7.52 -10.12
C ALA A 138 9.90 8.97 -10.11
N TYR A 139 10.85 9.32 -10.98
CA TYR A 139 11.43 10.67 -11.05
C TYR A 139 10.86 11.50 -12.20
N ILE A 140 10.28 10.87 -13.23
CA ILE A 140 9.76 11.57 -14.42
C ILE A 140 8.71 12.62 -14.06
N THR A 141 7.78 12.34 -13.14
CA THR A 141 6.74 13.31 -12.71
C THR A 141 7.34 14.54 -12.03
N SER A 142 8.39 14.38 -11.23
CA SER A 142 9.10 15.50 -10.61
C SER A 142 9.97 16.25 -11.62
N HIS A 143 10.61 15.53 -12.53
CA HIS A 143 11.40 16.11 -13.62
C HIS A 143 10.55 16.95 -14.58
N LEU A 144 9.33 16.52 -14.94
CA LEU A 144 8.46 17.31 -15.83
C LEU A 144 8.15 18.71 -15.27
N LYS A 145 8.18 18.87 -13.94
CA LYS A 145 8.00 20.19 -13.29
C LYS A 145 9.18 21.13 -13.51
N THR A 146 10.39 20.63 -13.80
CA THR A 146 11.55 21.49 -14.10
C THR A 146 11.41 22.19 -15.45
N HIS A 147 10.58 21.66 -16.36
CA HIS A 147 10.24 22.31 -17.62
C HIS A 147 9.11 23.35 -17.47
N GLY A 148 8.42 23.35 -16.33
CA GLY A 148 7.32 24.28 -16.03
C GLY A 148 7.71 25.50 -15.18
N GLN A 149 9.00 25.70 -14.87
CA GLN A 149 9.50 26.87 -14.12
C GLN A 149 10.21 27.90 -15.00
N SER A 150 9.96 27.90 -16.29
CA SER A 150 10.43 28.94 -17.20
C SER A 150 9.31 29.31 -18.16
N GLN A 151 8.44 30.21 -17.71
CA GLN A 151 7.89 31.25 -18.57
C GLN A 151 7.41 32.39 -17.67
N SER A 152 8.34 33.32 -17.44
CA SER A 152 7.99 34.73 -17.37
C SER A 152 7.06 35.04 -18.54
N ILE A 153 5.83 35.46 -18.24
CA ILE A 153 5.04 36.19 -19.21
C ILE A 153 5.70 37.56 -19.30
N ASN A 154 6.66 37.71 -20.22
CA ASN A 154 7.15 39.00 -20.61
C ASN A 154 6.04 39.63 -21.48
N CYS A 155 5.18 40.44 -20.85
CA CYS A 155 4.15 41.17 -21.55
C CYS A 155 4.79 42.39 -22.21
N ASN A 156 5.16 42.26 -23.49
CA ASN A 156 5.68 43.37 -24.29
C ASN A 156 4.57 44.34 -24.76
N THR A 157 3.37 44.26 -24.20
CA THR A 157 2.19 45.02 -24.68
C THR A 157 1.43 45.79 -23.62
N CYS A 158 1.79 45.71 -22.33
CA CYS A 158 1.17 46.59 -21.32
C CYS A 158 2.04 47.84 -21.13
N LYS A 159 1.85 48.83 -22.02
CA LYS A 159 2.01 50.22 -21.59
C LYS A 159 0.80 50.55 -20.72
N GLN A 160 1.08 51.13 -19.55
CA GLN A 160 0.14 51.45 -18.46
C GLN A 160 -0.17 50.22 -17.60
N GLY A 161 0.09 50.17 -16.29
CA GLY A 161 0.23 51.23 -15.31
C GLY A 161 -0.91 51.13 -14.30
N ILE A 162 -0.54 51.03 -13.01
CA ILE A 162 -1.22 51.48 -11.78
C ILE A 162 -1.43 50.35 -10.73
N ASN A 163 -0.77 50.59 -9.58
CA ASN A 163 -1.13 50.34 -8.17
C ASN A 163 -2.45 49.58 -7.90
N LYS A 164 -2.57 48.66 -6.93
CA LYS A 164 -1.99 48.58 -5.58
C LYS A 164 -2.18 47.14 -5.08
#